data_AF-A0A2M7F8H1-F1
#
_entry.id   AF-A0A2M7F8H1-F1
#
_cell.length_a   1.000
_cell.length_b   1.000
_cell.length_c   1.000
_cell.angle_alpha   90.00
_cell.angle_beta   90.00
_cell.angle_gamma   90.00
#
_symmetry.space_group_name_H-M   'P 1'
#
loop_
_entity.id
_entity.type
_entity.pdbx_description
1 polymer ?
#
loop_
_entity_poly.entity_id
_entity_poly.type
_entity_poly.pdbx_seq_one_letter_code
_entity_poly.pdbx_strand_id
1 'polypeptide(L)'
;MTQRDPMKTFCRTICFMFFCFLCISSAASAAEELLNLQALVQEALKNNPELRLAESRWKTSTFRVPQSRSLPDPMFMLGYQNEGTRRYTYGEMADSEWMFAASQMFPFPGKLSIKEEMAAKDAQSLEADYQAVRLKTIARVKELYFDLFLAYRNIDIIRDKTALFSRVEDAAAARYGSGMAPQQELLMAQTEKYMLLEKEEMLKQKVESMEAMLNSATGREATSPLGKPPEPDETMYPYSMDELIQTAYEHAPEIKSRELMIGSAEAGIHLAEKEYYPDFTLSANLSKKGGDFENMVGFTTTINLPLYYKSKQRQGVYEAKSILSEGEHELKDIKLMVSSSIRDNYSMLQTAGKLMELYRKGLIPKTYQDFDAALAGYVTGKVEAITVISRLKSLLDYELLYWEQFVTREKAIARLESLTGSPGDFASTPR
;
A
#
# COMPACT_ATOMS: atom_id res chain seq x y z
N MET A 1 43.40 34.09 54.34
CA MET A 1 42.04 34.07 54.93
C MET A 1 41.18 35.03 54.12
N THR A 2 40.58 34.53 53.03
CA THR A 2 39.13 34.30 52.89
C THR A 2 38.29 35.58 52.90
N GLN A 3 38.01 36.10 51.71
CA GLN A 3 36.80 36.85 51.42
C GLN A 3 36.16 36.22 50.18
N ARG A 4 35.04 35.50 50.36
CA ARG A 4 34.23 34.91 49.30
C ARG A 4 33.21 35.96 48.86
N ASP A 5 33.22 36.31 47.58
CA ASP A 5 32.25 37.20 46.94
C ASP A 5 30.82 36.62 47.01
N PRO A 6 29.85 37.34 47.60
CA PRO A 6 28.47 36.88 47.72
C PRO A 6 27.66 36.97 46.42
N MET A 7 28.19 37.58 45.36
CA MET A 7 27.46 37.86 44.12
C MET A 7 27.41 36.67 43.13
N LYS A 8 28.31 35.68 43.26
CA LYS A 8 28.33 34.51 42.36
C LYS A 8 27.42 33.36 42.80
N THR A 9 26.96 33.38 44.05
CA THR A 9 26.08 32.35 44.61
C THR A 9 24.61 32.59 44.24
N PHE A 10 24.18 33.85 44.12
CA PHE A 10 22.78 34.20 43.84
C PHE A 10 22.36 33.89 42.39
N CYS A 11 23.28 34.05 41.43
CA CYS A 11 23.00 33.77 40.02
C CYS A 11 22.96 32.26 39.69
N ARG A 12 23.65 31.41 40.49
CA ARG A 12 23.59 29.95 40.33
C ARG A 12 22.30 29.34 40.89
N THR A 13 21.69 29.93 41.92
CA THR A 13 20.45 29.41 42.51
C THR A 13 19.22 29.72 41.66
N ILE A 14 19.18 30.89 41.02
CA ILE A 14 18.07 31.28 40.12
C ILE A 14 18.10 30.46 38.82
N CYS A 15 19.29 30.17 38.27
CA CYS A 15 19.42 29.33 37.08
C CYS A 15 19.04 27.86 37.35
N PHE A 16 19.29 27.35 38.57
CA PHE A 16 18.88 25.99 38.95
C PHE A 16 17.37 25.88 39.22
N MET A 17 16.75 26.94 39.77
CA MET A 17 15.30 26.95 40.03
C MET A 17 14.47 27.09 38.74
N PHE A 18 14.99 27.81 37.73
CA PHE A 18 14.35 27.88 36.41
C PHE A 18 14.54 26.59 35.59
N PHE A 19 15.66 25.88 35.77
CA PHE A 19 15.89 24.58 35.11
C PHE A 19 15.09 23.44 35.77
N CYS A 20 14.80 23.51 37.07
CA CYS A 20 13.90 22.57 37.74
C CYS A 20 12.41 22.83 37.46
N PHE A 21 12.00 24.05 37.11
CA PHE A 21 10.62 24.35 36.74
C PHE A 21 10.30 23.99 35.26
N LEU A 22 11.32 23.90 34.39
CA LEU A 22 11.16 23.47 33.00
C LEU A 22 11.11 21.94 32.81
N CYS A 23 11.54 21.15 33.80
CA CYS A 23 11.56 19.68 33.69
C CYS A 23 10.31 18.98 34.27
N ILE A 24 9.34 19.72 34.83
CA ILE A 24 8.13 19.13 35.45
C ILE A 24 6.89 19.24 34.54
N SER A 25 6.97 19.96 33.42
CA SER A 25 5.81 20.13 32.49
C SER A 25 5.79 19.17 31.30
N SER A 26 6.72 18.20 31.23
CA SER A 26 6.80 17.21 30.13
C SER A 26 6.44 15.78 30.55
N ALA A 27 5.85 15.62 31.74
CA ALA A 27 5.00 14.46 32.00
C ALA A 27 3.57 14.83 31.57
N ALA A 28 3.42 15.20 30.29
CA ALA A 28 2.11 15.11 29.66
C ALA A 28 1.71 13.65 29.80
N SER A 29 0.69 13.44 30.62
CA SER A 29 -0.04 12.20 30.77
C SER A 29 -0.05 11.50 29.41
N ALA A 30 0.66 10.37 29.30
CA ALA A 30 0.29 9.31 28.39
C ALA A 30 -1.06 8.78 28.92
N ALA A 31 -2.10 9.61 28.81
CA ALA A 31 -3.44 9.10 28.68
C ALA A 31 -3.34 8.15 27.50
N GLU A 32 -3.70 6.91 27.74
CA GLU A 32 -3.71 5.83 26.76
C GLU A 32 -4.64 6.27 25.62
N GLU A 33 -4.11 7.04 24.67
CA GLU A 33 -4.89 7.63 23.59
C GLU A 33 -5.32 6.47 22.72
N LEU A 34 -6.62 6.14 22.82
CA LEU A 34 -7.21 5.02 22.10
C LEU A 34 -6.84 5.15 20.62
N LEU A 35 -6.31 4.07 20.07
CA LEU A 35 -5.79 4.09 18.71
C LEU A 35 -6.94 4.30 17.72
N ASN A 36 -6.94 5.42 17.00
CA ASN A 36 -8.00 5.74 16.05
C ASN A 36 -7.64 5.25 14.63
N LEU A 37 -8.41 4.28 14.13
CA LEU A 37 -8.24 3.71 12.80
C LEU A 37 -8.29 4.75 11.68
N GLN A 38 -9.24 5.69 11.73
CA GLN A 38 -9.39 6.71 10.69
C GLN A 38 -8.18 7.65 10.66
N ALA A 39 -7.65 8.03 11.82
CA ALA A 39 -6.43 8.83 11.92
C ALA A 39 -5.22 8.10 11.32
N LEU A 40 -5.04 6.81 11.61
CA LEU A 40 -3.96 6.00 11.03
C LEU A 40 -4.08 5.88 9.50
N VAL A 41 -5.30 5.71 8.98
CA VAL A 41 -5.54 5.67 7.54
C VAL A 41 -5.15 7.00 6.90
N GLN A 42 -5.58 8.14 7.45
CA GLN A 42 -5.21 9.46 6.92
C GLN A 42 -3.70 9.71 6.98
N GLU A 43 -3.05 9.26 8.04
CA GLU A 43 -1.61 9.35 8.18
C GLU A 43 -0.87 8.49 7.15
N ALA A 44 -1.29 7.24 6.95
CA ALA A 44 -0.74 6.37 5.92
C ALA A 44 -0.91 6.98 4.52
N LEU A 45 -2.09 7.55 4.22
CA LEU A 45 -2.34 8.24 2.95
C LEU A 45 -1.41 9.45 2.73
N LYS A 46 -0.90 10.04 3.81
CA LYS A 46 0.03 11.18 3.74
C LYS A 46 1.49 10.74 3.71
N ASN A 47 1.87 9.71 4.45
CA ASN A 47 3.28 9.42 4.77
C ASN A 47 3.79 8.09 4.18
N ASN A 48 2.92 7.20 3.70
CA ASN A 48 3.32 5.89 3.21
C ASN A 48 4.27 6.01 1.98
N PRO A 49 5.50 5.44 2.04
CA PRO A 49 6.47 5.54 0.96
C PRO A 49 6.06 4.88 -0.36
N GLU A 50 5.33 3.77 -0.31
CA GLU A 50 4.84 3.06 -1.51
C GLU A 50 3.81 3.91 -2.26
N LEU A 51 2.91 4.57 -1.53
CA LEU A 51 1.94 5.50 -2.10
C LEU A 51 2.65 6.72 -2.71
N ARG A 52 3.68 7.27 -2.05
CA ARG A 52 4.49 8.38 -2.58
C ARG A 52 5.28 8.00 -3.83
N LEU A 53 5.78 6.76 -3.90
CA LEU A 53 6.41 6.21 -5.09
C LEU A 53 5.42 6.16 -6.26
N ALA A 54 4.22 5.63 -6.04
CA ALA A 54 3.17 5.56 -7.05
C ALA A 54 2.73 6.97 -7.52
N GLU A 55 2.52 7.90 -6.58
CA GLU A 55 2.20 9.30 -6.88
C GLU A 55 3.30 9.96 -7.75
N SER A 56 4.57 9.71 -7.41
CA SER A 56 5.70 10.26 -8.16
C SER A 56 5.81 9.67 -9.57
N ARG A 57 5.50 8.38 -9.75
CA ARG A 57 5.45 7.74 -11.07
C ARG A 57 4.36 8.34 -11.95
N TRP A 58 3.16 8.53 -11.41
CA TRP A 58 2.07 9.22 -12.10
C TRP A 58 2.44 10.67 -12.45
N LYS A 59 2.94 11.46 -11.50
CA LYS A 59 3.38 12.85 -11.80
C LYS A 59 4.45 12.88 -12.89
N THR A 60 5.41 11.95 -12.84
CA THR A 60 6.48 11.86 -13.85
C THR A 60 5.92 11.57 -15.25
N SER A 61 4.90 10.72 -15.36
CA SER A 61 4.30 10.43 -16.67
C SER A 61 3.52 11.62 -17.23
N THR A 62 2.89 12.45 -16.39
CA THR A 62 2.21 13.68 -16.88
C THR A 62 3.16 14.65 -17.58
N PHE A 63 4.42 14.73 -17.15
CA PHE A 63 5.43 15.55 -17.82
C PHE A 63 5.86 15.01 -19.18
N ARG A 64 5.61 13.74 -19.49
CA ARG A 64 5.91 13.16 -20.82
C ARG A 64 4.89 13.58 -21.87
N VAL A 65 3.65 13.90 -21.48
CA VAL A 65 2.56 14.29 -22.40
C VAL A 65 2.96 15.50 -23.27
N PRO A 66 3.38 16.67 -22.71
CA PRO A 66 3.80 17.80 -23.54
C PRO A 66 5.11 17.55 -24.31
N GLN A 67 5.98 16.67 -23.79
CA GLN A 67 7.20 16.28 -24.51
C GLN A 67 6.86 15.51 -25.79
N SER A 68 5.91 14.59 -25.73
CA SER A 68 5.47 13.78 -26.87
C SER A 68 4.84 14.59 -28.02
N ARG A 69 4.25 15.75 -27.70
CA ARG A 69 3.67 16.67 -28.68
C ARG A 69 4.69 17.64 -29.29
N SER A 70 5.80 17.88 -28.61
CA SER A 70 6.79 18.87 -29.04
C SER A 70 7.48 18.45 -30.34
N LEU A 71 7.85 19.45 -31.14
CA LEU A 71 8.72 19.20 -32.28
C LEU A 71 10.11 18.77 -31.76
N PRO A 72 10.82 17.91 -32.52
CA PRO A 72 12.23 17.65 -32.28
C PRO A 72 13.03 18.96 -32.25
N ASP A 73 14.11 19.00 -31.48
CA ASP A 73 14.95 20.20 -31.39
C ASP A 73 15.51 20.60 -32.77
N PRO A 74 15.57 21.90 -33.09
CA PRO A 74 16.26 22.37 -34.27
C PRO A 74 17.75 22.06 -34.17
N MET A 75 18.36 21.67 -35.28
CA MET A 75 19.79 21.40 -35.35
C MET A 75 20.52 22.57 -35.99
N PHE A 76 21.64 22.97 -35.39
CA PHE A 76 22.55 23.95 -35.97
C PHE A 76 23.88 23.27 -36.33
N MET A 77 24.36 23.51 -37.55
CA MET A 77 25.63 23.02 -38.05
C MET A 77 26.57 24.21 -38.29
N LEU A 78 27.77 24.10 -37.73
CA LEU A 78 28.92 24.94 -38.06
C LEU A 78 30.01 24.03 -38.60
N GLY A 79 30.43 24.27 -39.84
CA GLY A 79 31.49 23.52 -40.49
C GLY A 79 32.45 24.42 -41.24
N TYR A 80 33.63 23.90 -41.52
CA TYR A 80 34.59 24.49 -42.45
C TYR A 80 34.95 23.42 -43.47
N GLN A 81 34.79 23.76 -44.75
CA GLN A 81 35.26 22.95 -45.86
C GLN A 81 36.49 23.63 -46.46
N ASN A 82 37.52 22.84 -46.77
CA ASN A 82 38.76 23.32 -47.34
C ASN A 82 39.02 22.61 -48.67
N GLU A 83 39.55 23.34 -49.64
CA GLU A 83 40.04 22.74 -50.87
C GLU A 83 41.41 22.06 -50.62
N GLY A 84 41.39 20.73 -50.57
CA GLY A 84 42.55 19.89 -50.27
C GLY A 84 42.92 19.85 -48.78
N THR A 85 43.95 19.06 -48.44
CA THR A 85 44.33 18.78 -47.03
C THR A 85 45.69 19.36 -46.61
N ARG A 86 46.45 19.95 -47.54
CA ARG A 86 47.85 20.35 -47.32
C ARG A 86 48.02 21.71 -46.65
N ARG A 87 47.10 22.66 -46.87
CA ARG A 87 47.14 24.02 -46.30
C ARG A 87 45.74 24.63 -46.26
N TYR A 88 45.56 25.65 -45.42
CA TYR A 88 44.33 26.45 -45.34
C TYR A 88 44.21 27.36 -46.56
N THR A 89 43.07 27.33 -47.25
CA THR A 89 42.88 27.98 -48.56
C THR A 89 41.66 28.91 -48.61
N TYR A 90 41.11 29.31 -47.46
CA TYR A 90 39.98 30.23 -47.40
C TYR A 90 40.29 31.57 -48.08
N GLY A 91 39.47 31.93 -49.06
CA GLY A 91 39.62 33.15 -49.86
C GLY A 91 40.71 33.10 -50.92
N GLU A 92 41.45 32.00 -51.01
CA GLU A 92 42.34 31.71 -52.15
C GLU A 92 41.67 30.77 -53.14
N MET A 93 40.85 29.83 -52.66
CA MET A 93 40.27 28.75 -53.46
C MET A 93 38.74 28.74 -53.33
N ALA A 94 38.06 28.36 -54.42
CA ALA A 94 36.61 28.47 -54.54
C ALA A 94 35.84 27.47 -53.65
N ASP A 95 36.43 26.31 -53.36
CA ASP A 95 35.80 25.26 -52.55
C ASP A 95 36.10 25.38 -51.04
N SER A 96 36.76 26.47 -50.63
CA SER A 96 37.06 26.75 -49.23
C SER A 96 36.05 27.71 -48.61
N GLU A 97 35.21 27.19 -47.71
CA GLU A 97 34.05 27.90 -47.18
C GLU A 97 33.72 27.55 -45.72
N TRP A 98 33.16 28.54 -45.01
CA TRP A 98 32.49 28.31 -43.73
C TRP A 98 31.02 27.99 -43.98
N MET A 99 30.55 26.85 -43.51
CA MET A 99 29.17 26.41 -43.63
C MET A 99 28.42 26.65 -42.33
N PHE A 100 27.32 27.38 -42.43
CA PHE A 100 26.35 27.56 -41.35
C PHE A 100 25.03 26.98 -41.83
N ALA A 101 24.43 26.04 -41.09
CA ALA A 101 23.10 25.53 -41.43
C ALA A 101 22.21 25.42 -40.19
N ALA A 102 20.93 25.68 -40.38
CA ALA A 102 19.89 25.40 -39.40
C ALA A 102 18.87 24.47 -40.03
N SER A 103 18.43 23.44 -39.32
CA SER A 103 17.41 22.51 -39.78
C SER A 103 16.37 22.21 -38.71
N GLN A 104 15.13 21.99 -39.15
CA GLN A 104 14.02 21.60 -38.30
C GLN A 104 13.30 20.40 -38.92
N MET A 105 13.16 19.33 -38.14
CA MET A 105 12.37 18.17 -38.52
C MET A 105 10.89 18.40 -38.16
N PHE A 106 10.02 18.14 -39.12
CA PHE A 106 8.57 18.16 -39.02
C PHE A 106 8.06 16.73 -39.27
N PRO A 107 7.69 15.99 -38.21
CA PRO A 107 7.06 14.68 -38.36
C PRO A 107 5.80 14.75 -39.23
N PHE A 108 5.47 13.66 -39.90
CA PHE A 108 4.26 13.60 -40.72
C PHE A 108 3.02 14.04 -39.91
N PRO A 109 2.11 14.87 -40.48
CA PRO A 109 0.97 15.41 -39.76
C PRO A 109 0.19 14.35 -38.97
N GLY A 110 -0.03 14.64 -37.69
CA GLY A 110 -0.75 13.76 -36.76
C GLY A 110 0.11 12.73 -36.00
N LYS A 111 1.37 12.46 -36.38
CA LYS A 111 2.26 11.59 -35.58
C LYS A 111 2.43 12.10 -34.14
N LEU A 112 2.67 13.41 -33.98
CA LEU A 112 2.83 14.03 -32.66
C LEU A 112 1.55 14.01 -31.83
N SER A 113 0.38 14.18 -32.47
CA SER A 113 -0.92 14.09 -31.78
C SER A 113 -1.19 12.68 -31.26
N ILE A 114 -0.85 11.65 -32.03
CA ILE A 114 -1.00 10.25 -31.58
C ILE A 114 -0.02 9.94 -30.45
N LYS A 115 1.23 10.43 -30.53
CA LYS A 115 2.20 10.29 -29.43
C LYS A 115 1.74 10.98 -28.14
N GLU A 116 1.11 12.15 -28.25
CA GLU A 116 0.47 12.85 -27.14
C GLU A 116 -0.67 12.02 -26.55
N GLU A 117 -1.53 11.45 -27.39
CA GLU A 117 -2.63 10.57 -26.97
C GLU A 117 -2.13 9.34 -26.22
N MET A 118 -1.14 8.62 -26.76
CA MET A 118 -0.51 7.47 -26.09
C MET A 118 0.05 7.87 -24.72
N ALA A 119 0.86 8.94 -24.67
CA ALA A 119 1.44 9.41 -23.42
C ALA A 119 0.36 9.84 -22.39
N ALA A 120 -0.76 10.41 -22.86
CA ALA A 120 -1.88 10.76 -22.00
C ALA A 120 -2.60 9.52 -21.45
N LYS A 121 -2.83 8.49 -22.28
CA LYS A 121 -3.42 7.21 -21.85
C LYS A 121 -2.52 6.48 -20.86
N ASP A 122 -1.21 6.45 -21.10
CA ASP A 122 -0.22 5.91 -20.17
C ASP A 122 -0.23 6.66 -18.83
N ALA A 123 -0.33 8.00 -18.88
CA ALA A 123 -0.42 8.81 -17.66
C ALA A 123 -1.71 8.55 -16.88
N GLN A 124 -2.85 8.42 -17.56
CA GLN A 124 -4.13 8.05 -16.93
C GLN A 124 -4.09 6.63 -16.35
N SER A 125 -3.43 5.67 -17.02
CA SER A 125 -3.24 4.32 -16.47
C SER A 125 -2.44 4.36 -15.17
N LEU A 126 -1.36 5.14 -15.13
CA LEU A 126 -0.57 5.33 -13.91
C LEU A 126 -1.33 6.08 -12.80
N GLU A 127 -2.28 6.93 -13.16
CA GLU A 127 -3.22 7.53 -12.19
C GLU A 127 -4.11 6.45 -11.56
N ALA A 128 -4.68 5.56 -12.38
CA ALA A 128 -5.50 4.45 -11.90
C ALA A 128 -4.67 3.46 -11.04
N ASP A 129 -3.42 3.17 -11.42
CA ASP A 129 -2.50 2.38 -10.58
C ASP A 129 -2.21 3.07 -9.24
N TYR A 130 -2.03 4.39 -9.22
CA TYR A 130 -1.89 5.16 -7.99
C TYR A 130 -3.13 5.03 -7.09
N GLN A 131 -4.34 5.08 -7.66
CA GLN A 131 -5.57 4.84 -6.90
C GLN A 131 -5.68 3.39 -6.39
N ALA A 132 -5.22 2.41 -7.16
CA ALA A 132 -5.15 1.01 -6.71
C ALA A 132 -4.22 0.86 -5.50
N VAL A 133 -3.01 1.45 -5.56
CA VAL A 133 -2.06 1.47 -4.44
C VAL A 133 -2.68 2.17 -3.24
N ARG A 134 -3.37 3.30 -3.44
CA ARG A 134 -4.07 4.03 -2.37
C ARG A 134 -5.06 3.14 -1.63
N LEU A 135 -5.91 2.41 -2.35
CA LEU A 135 -6.90 1.50 -1.75
C LEU A 135 -6.24 0.31 -1.03
N LYS A 136 -5.18 -0.26 -1.63
CA LYS A 136 -4.38 -1.31 -0.99
C LYS A 136 -3.72 -0.84 0.31
N THR A 137 -3.20 0.38 0.34
CA THR A 137 -2.64 0.97 1.57
C THR A 137 -3.71 1.08 2.66
N ILE A 138 -4.92 1.55 2.32
CA ILE A 138 -6.05 1.63 3.26
C ILE A 138 -6.39 0.24 3.82
N ALA A 139 -6.58 -0.75 2.94
CA ALA A 139 -6.88 -2.12 3.35
C ALA A 139 -5.77 -2.70 4.23
N ARG A 140 -4.50 -2.49 3.87
CA ARG A 140 -3.35 -2.98 4.64
C ARG A 140 -3.31 -2.40 6.05
N VAL A 141 -3.58 -1.10 6.21
CA VAL A 141 -3.66 -0.44 7.52
C VAL A 141 -4.81 -1.00 8.34
N LYS A 142 -6.00 -1.17 7.75
CA LYS A 142 -7.15 -1.81 8.42
C LYS A 142 -6.83 -3.22 8.87
N GLU A 143 -6.21 -4.04 8.02
CA GLU A 143 -5.84 -5.41 8.36
C GLU A 143 -4.87 -5.48 9.56
N LEU A 144 -3.82 -4.67 9.53
CA LEU A 144 -2.84 -4.62 10.62
C LEU A 144 -3.44 -4.08 11.92
N TYR A 145 -4.34 -3.10 11.82
CA TYR A 145 -5.08 -2.58 12.97
C TYR A 145 -5.94 -3.67 13.63
N PHE A 146 -6.67 -4.46 12.84
CA PHE A 146 -7.48 -5.55 13.39
C PHE A 146 -6.64 -6.72 13.92
N ASP A 147 -5.50 -7.02 13.29
CA ASP A 147 -4.55 -8.00 13.82
C ASP A 147 -3.95 -7.57 15.17
N LEU A 148 -3.65 -6.27 15.33
CA LEU A 148 -3.21 -5.68 16.59
C LEU A 148 -4.32 -5.74 17.65
N PHE A 149 -5.55 -5.36 17.29
CA PHE A 149 -6.71 -5.48 18.15
C PHE A 149 -6.91 -6.93 18.66
N LEU A 150 -6.82 -7.93 17.77
CA LEU A 150 -6.95 -9.34 18.15
C LEU A 150 -5.89 -9.76 19.17
N ALA A 151 -4.63 -9.32 18.98
CA ALA A 151 -3.55 -9.65 19.90
C ALA A 151 -3.82 -9.11 21.31
N TYR A 152 -4.22 -7.83 21.41
CA TYR A 152 -4.63 -7.23 22.69
C TYR A 152 -5.85 -7.91 23.30
N ARG A 153 -6.88 -8.21 22.49
CA ARG A 153 -8.09 -8.84 22.99
C ARG A 153 -7.83 -10.25 23.52
N ASN A 154 -6.95 -11.00 22.86
CA ASN A 154 -6.53 -12.32 23.32
C ASN A 154 -5.76 -12.25 24.64
N ILE A 155 -4.92 -11.23 24.84
CA ILE A 155 -4.25 -10.97 26.13
C ILE A 155 -5.29 -10.73 27.22
N ASP A 156 -6.27 -9.86 26.97
CA ASP A 156 -7.33 -9.56 27.96
C ASP A 156 -8.10 -10.84 28.35
N ILE A 157 -8.53 -11.64 27.36
CA ILE A 157 -9.23 -12.90 27.60
C ILE A 157 -8.36 -13.88 28.39
N ILE A 158 -7.09 -14.04 28.01
CA ILE A 158 -6.17 -14.94 28.71
C ILE A 158 -5.96 -14.50 30.16
N ARG A 159 -5.83 -13.19 30.42
CA ARG A 159 -5.71 -12.68 31.80
C ARG A 159 -6.95 -12.98 32.62
N ASP A 160 -8.13 -12.73 32.05
CA ASP A 160 -9.41 -13.04 32.69
C ASP A 160 -9.53 -14.54 33.01
N LYS A 161 -9.14 -15.43 32.07
CA LYS A 161 -9.19 -16.88 32.31
C LYS A 161 -8.09 -17.36 33.25
N THR A 162 -6.92 -16.75 33.25
CA THR A 162 -5.83 -17.06 34.20
C THR A 162 -6.26 -16.79 35.64
N ALA A 163 -7.05 -15.73 35.86
CA ALA A 163 -7.65 -15.47 37.17
C ALA A 163 -8.66 -16.57 37.59
N LEU A 164 -9.44 -17.10 36.65
CA LEU A 164 -10.34 -18.24 36.93
C LEU A 164 -9.58 -19.53 37.20
N PHE A 165 -8.55 -19.85 36.42
CA PHE A 165 -7.68 -21.00 36.67
C PHE A 165 -6.96 -20.92 38.02
N SER A 166 -6.56 -19.73 38.45
CA SER A 166 -5.97 -19.52 39.79
C SER A 166 -6.97 -19.86 40.91
N ARG A 167 -8.27 -19.58 40.73
CA ARG A 167 -9.29 -19.99 41.71
C ARG A 167 -9.51 -21.50 41.75
N VAL A 168 -9.39 -22.17 40.59
CA VAL A 168 -9.45 -23.65 40.53
C VAL A 168 -8.23 -24.27 41.20
N GLU A 169 -7.05 -23.68 41.01
CA GLU A 169 -5.80 -24.03 41.72
C GLU A 169 -5.97 -23.93 43.24
N ASP A 170 -6.50 -22.81 43.74
CA ASP A 170 -6.73 -22.60 45.18
C ASP A 170 -7.70 -23.66 45.76
N ALA A 171 -8.77 -23.98 45.03
CA ALA A 171 -9.72 -25.01 45.43
C ALA A 171 -9.08 -26.42 45.45
N ALA A 172 -8.24 -26.74 44.46
CA ALA A 172 -7.48 -27.99 44.44
C ALA A 172 -6.46 -28.08 45.58
N ALA A 173 -5.77 -26.98 45.89
CA ALA A 173 -4.82 -26.90 47.00
C ALA A 173 -5.52 -27.16 48.35
N ALA A 174 -6.70 -26.57 48.56
CA ALA A 174 -7.48 -26.77 49.78
C ALA A 174 -7.91 -28.24 49.95
N ARG A 175 -8.43 -28.88 48.88
CA ARG A 175 -8.84 -30.29 48.91
C ARG A 175 -7.68 -31.25 49.08
N TYR A 176 -6.52 -30.96 48.48
CA TYR A 176 -5.31 -31.75 48.69
C TYR A 176 -4.82 -31.64 50.14
N GLY A 177 -4.79 -30.43 50.70
CA GLY A 177 -4.39 -30.18 52.09
C GLY A 177 -5.31 -30.85 53.12
N SER A 178 -6.59 -31.06 52.78
CA SER A 178 -7.55 -31.81 53.61
C SER A 178 -7.60 -33.32 53.31
N GLY A 179 -6.75 -33.83 52.41
CA GLY A 179 -6.71 -35.24 52.00
C GLY A 179 -7.91 -35.70 51.16
N MET A 180 -8.69 -34.77 50.61
CA MET A 180 -9.92 -35.02 49.83
C MET A 180 -9.69 -35.06 48.31
N ALA A 181 -8.47 -34.82 47.85
CA ALA A 181 -8.06 -34.89 46.45
C ALA A 181 -6.59 -35.30 46.33
N PRO A 182 -6.18 -35.98 45.24
CA PRO A 182 -4.79 -36.29 44.98
C PRO A 182 -4.00 -35.04 44.55
N GLN A 183 -2.69 -35.03 44.80
CA GLN A 183 -1.79 -33.93 44.39
C GLN A 183 -1.85 -33.64 42.88
N GLN A 184 -2.18 -34.65 42.07
CA GLN A 184 -2.30 -34.55 40.62
C GLN A 184 -3.30 -33.46 40.19
N GLU A 185 -4.41 -33.27 40.89
CA GLU A 185 -5.41 -32.24 40.55
C GLU A 185 -4.83 -30.82 40.69
N LEU A 186 -4.05 -30.58 41.75
CA LEU A 186 -3.35 -29.31 41.97
C LEU A 186 -2.31 -29.07 40.88
N LEU A 187 -1.48 -30.07 40.57
CA LEU A 187 -0.45 -29.95 39.53
C LEU A 187 -1.04 -29.68 38.14
N MET A 188 -2.21 -30.26 37.83
CA MET A 188 -2.92 -29.98 36.58
C MET A 188 -3.36 -28.52 36.48
N ALA A 189 -3.96 -27.96 37.54
CA ALA A 189 -4.38 -26.56 37.57
C ALA A 189 -3.18 -25.60 37.43
N GLN A 190 -2.08 -25.91 38.12
CA GLN A 190 -0.82 -25.16 38.01
C GLN A 190 -0.26 -25.18 36.59
N THR A 191 -0.23 -26.36 35.97
CA THR A 191 0.28 -26.52 34.60
C THR A 191 -0.50 -25.67 33.61
N GLU A 192 -1.84 -25.70 33.66
CA GLU A 192 -2.66 -24.91 32.74
C GLU A 192 -2.47 -23.41 32.95
N LYS A 193 -2.35 -22.95 34.20
CA LYS A 193 -2.02 -21.55 34.52
C LYS A 193 -0.68 -21.12 33.93
N TYR A 194 0.38 -21.93 34.06
CA TYR A 194 1.68 -21.61 33.47
C TYR A 194 1.63 -21.60 31.94
N MET A 195 0.87 -22.48 31.30
CA MET A 195 0.64 -22.46 29.86
C MET A 195 -0.07 -21.18 29.40
N LEU A 196 -0.99 -20.63 30.21
CA LEU A 196 -1.63 -19.34 29.90
C LEU A 196 -0.67 -18.16 30.04
N LEU A 197 0.20 -18.15 31.06
CA LEU A 197 1.24 -17.13 31.21
C LEU A 197 2.24 -17.16 30.05
N GLU A 198 2.64 -18.35 29.60
CA GLU A 198 3.46 -18.52 28.39
C GLU A 198 2.75 -17.94 27.15
N LYS A 199 1.47 -18.27 26.94
CA LYS A 199 0.68 -17.72 25.82
C LYS A 199 0.54 -16.20 25.87
N GLU A 200 0.36 -15.62 27.06
CA GLU A 200 0.33 -14.16 27.22
C GLU A 200 1.64 -13.53 26.75
N GLU A 201 2.79 -14.12 27.13
CA GLU A 201 4.10 -13.59 26.75
C GLU A 201 4.34 -13.66 25.24
N MET A 202 3.95 -14.77 24.59
CA MET A 202 3.97 -14.87 23.13
C MET A 202 3.09 -13.82 22.44
N LEU A 203 1.93 -13.49 23.02
CA LEU A 203 1.05 -12.47 22.47
C LEU A 203 1.62 -11.05 22.66
N LYS A 204 2.32 -10.76 23.75
CA LYS A 204 3.02 -9.47 23.92
C LYS A 204 4.09 -9.28 22.85
N GLN A 205 4.89 -10.32 22.59
CA GLN A 205 5.84 -10.30 21.48
C GLN A 205 5.14 -10.09 20.11
N LYS A 206 3.95 -10.69 19.92
CA LYS A 206 3.15 -10.46 18.71
C LYS A 206 2.63 -9.02 18.62
N VAL A 207 2.24 -8.40 19.73
CA VAL A 207 1.86 -6.97 19.78
C VAL A 207 3.01 -6.09 19.30
N GLU A 208 4.22 -6.26 19.84
CA GLU A 208 5.41 -5.48 19.43
C GLU A 208 5.67 -5.59 17.92
N SER A 209 5.54 -6.80 17.36
CA SER A 209 5.69 -7.05 15.93
C SER A 209 4.61 -6.33 15.10
N MET A 210 3.34 -6.43 15.52
CA MET A 210 2.22 -5.79 14.82
C MET A 210 2.27 -4.26 14.89
N GLU A 211 2.71 -3.70 16.02
CA GLU A 211 2.96 -2.27 16.15
C GLU A 211 4.03 -1.79 15.18
N ALA A 212 5.16 -2.50 15.10
CA ALA A 212 6.23 -2.18 14.15
C ALA A 212 5.75 -2.24 12.69
N MET A 213 4.94 -3.25 12.34
CA MET A 213 4.34 -3.39 11.00
C MET A 213 3.35 -2.25 10.70
N LEU A 214 2.51 -1.87 11.67
CA LEU A 214 1.54 -0.78 11.53
C LEU A 214 2.22 0.59 11.43
N ASN A 215 3.28 0.82 12.20
CA ASN A 215 4.14 1.99 12.08
C ASN A 215 4.76 2.09 10.69
N SER A 216 5.33 1.00 10.18
CA SER A 216 5.90 0.97 8.83
C SER A 216 4.84 1.26 7.76
N ALA A 217 3.64 0.67 7.87
CA ALA A 217 2.54 0.89 6.93
C ALA A 217 2.02 2.34 6.95
N THR A 218 2.08 3.01 8.09
CA THR A 218 1.68 4.41 8.27
C THR A 218 2.80 5.41 7.97
N GLY A 219 4.02 4.94 7.68
CA GLY A 219 5.18 5.80 7.40
C GLY A 219 5.85 6.38 8.65
N ARG A 220 5.64 5.77 9.82
CA ARG A 220 6.29 6.09 11.09
C ARG A 220 7.57 5.27 11.29
N GLU A 221 8.44 5.71 12.20
CA GLU A 221 9.53 4.85 12.68
C GLU A 221 8.95 3.64 13.42
N ALA A 222 9.59 2.48 13.26
CA ALA A 222 9.09 1.21 13.81
C ALA A 222 8.89 1.23 15.33
N THR A 223 9.66 2.03 16.05
CA THR A 223 9.64 2.17 17.51
C THR A 223 8.68 3.26 18.02
N SER A 224 7.89 3.87 17.14
CA SER A 224 6.92 4.90 17.54
C SER A 224 5.84 4.25 18.42
N PRO A 225 5.54 4.80 19.62
CA PRO A 225 4.53 4.22 20.48
C PRO A 225 3.15 4.28 19.81
N LEU A 226 2.39 3.19 19.93
CA LEU A 226 1.00 3.10 19.52
C LEU A 226 0.13 2.82 20.75
N GLY A 227 -1.07 3.39 20.76
CA GLY A 227 -2.06 3.09 21.80
C GLY A 227 -2.73 1.74 21.58
N LYS A 228 -3.43 1.24 22.59
CA LYS A 228 -4.28 0.05 22.48
C LYS A 228 -5.49 0.37 21.57
N PRO A 229 -5.80 -0.49 20.57
CA PRO A 229 -7.04 -0.37 19.81
C PRO A 229 -8.28 -0.58 20.70
N PRO A 230 -9.29 0.31 20.65
CA PRO A 230 -10.57 0.07 21.32
C PRO A 230 -11.31 -1.14 20.70
N GLU A 231 -12.25 -1.71 21.44
CA GLU A 231 -13.17 -2.73 20.92
C GLU A 231 -14.03 -2.12 19.80
N PRO A 232 -13.91 -2.60 18.55
CA PRO A 232 -14.63 -2.03 17.42
C PRO A 232 -16.06 -2.57 17.35
N ASP A 233 -16.97 -1.73 16.84
CA ASP A 233 -18.31 -2.16 16.46
C ASP A 233 -18.27 -3.10 15.25
N GLU A 234 -19.28 -3.98 15.13
CA GLU A 234 -19.42 -4.87 13.98
C GLU A 234 -19.88 -4.07 12.75
N THR A 235 -19.07 -4.07 11.69
CA THR A 235 -19.38 -3.32 10.47
C THR A 235 -20.56 -3.94 9.72
N MET A 236 -21.63 -3.20 9.44
CA MET A 236 -22.71 -3.69 8.57
C MET A 236 -22.22 -3.78 7.11
N TYR A 237 -22.49 -4.90 6.43
CA TYR A 237 -22.06 -5.11 5.05
C TYR A 237 -23.20 -5.73 4.20
N PRO A 238 -24.13 -4.92 3.66
CA PRO A 238 -25.36 -5.39 3.03
C PRO A 238 -25.24 -5.65 1.51
N TYR A 239 -24.05 -5.91 0.99
CA TYR A 239 -23.83 -6.14 -0.44
C TYR A 239 -23.86 -7.62 -0.79
N SER A 240 -24.44 -7.94 -1.94
CA SER A 240 -24.36 -9.28 -2.52
C SER A 240 -23.08 -9.48 -3.31
N MET A 241 -22.69 -10.74 -3.51
CA MET A 241 -21.48 -11.10 -4.27
C MET A 241 -21.52 -10.58 -5.72
N ASP A 242 -22.68 -10.67 -6.38
CA ASP A 242 -22.82 -10.24 -7.78
C ASP A 242 -22.73 -8.72 -7.92
N GLU A 243 -23.31 -7.97 -6.98
CA GLU A 243 -23.17 -6.50 -6.92
C GLU A 243 -21.70 -6.08 -6.76
N LEU A 244 -20.93 -6.79 -5.92
CA LEU A 244 -19.50 -6.50 -5.72
C LEU A 244 -18.69 -6.75 -6.99
N ILE A 245 -18.95 -7.86 -7.70
CA ILE A 245 -18.25 -8.17 -8.96
C ILE A 245 -18.57 -7.11 -10.00
N GLN A 246 -19.85 -6.73 -10.14
CA GLN A 246 -20.26 -5.71 -11.09
C GLN A 246 -19.63 -4.35 -10.77
N THR A 247 -19.67 -3.94 -9.50
CA THR A 247 -19.04 -2.69 -9.03
C THR A 247 -17.54 -2.69 -9.32
N ALA A 248 -16.85 -3.80 -9.08
CA ALA A 248 -15.43 -3.91 -9.37
C ALA A 248 -15.14 -3.78 -10.88
N TYR A 249 -15.95 -4.39 -11.75
CA TYR A 249 -15.78 -4.26 -13.20
C TYR A 249 -15.96 -2.83 -13.71
N GLU A 250 -16.75 -2.00 -13.02
CA GLU A 250 -17.01 -0.61 -13.39
C GLU A 250 -16.03 0.38 -12.76
N HIS A 251 -15.56 0.10 -11.53
CA HIS A 251 -14.86 1.08 -10.70
C HIS A 251 -13.49 0.64 -10.18
N ALA A 252 -13.10 -0.63 -10.29
CA ALA A 252 -11.80 -1.07 -9.78
C ALA A 252 -10.65 -0.37 -10.53
N PRO A 253 -9.76 0.36 -9.83
CA PRO A 253 -8.69 1.10 -10.50
C PRO A 253 -7.71 0.19 -11.27
N GLU A 254 -7.51 -1.05 -10.82
CA GLU A 254 -6.66 -2.03 -11.53
C GLU A 254 -7.23 -2.40 -12.91
N ILE A 255 -8.54 -2.59 -13.01
CA ILE A 255 -9.22 -2.85 -14.29
C ILE A 255 -9.15 -1.60 -15.16
N LYS A 256 -9.41 -0.42 -14.57
CA LYS A 256 -9.36 0.85 -15.28
C LYS A 256 -7.99 1.13 -15.89
N SER A 257 -6.92 0.81 -15.16
CA SER A 257 -5.55 0.95 -15.64
C SER A 257 -5.30 0.11 -16.90
N ARG A 258 -5.73 -1.15 -16.91
CA ARG A 258 -5.59 -2.03 -18.10
C ARG A 258 -6.42 -1.56 -19.28
N GLU A 259 -7.63 -1.05 -19.06
CA GLU A 259 -8.44 -0.45 -20.13
C GLU A 259 -7.76 0.77 -20.76
N LEU A 260 -7.07 1.58 -19.95
CA LEU A 260 -6.31 2.74 -20.43
C LEU A 260 -5.06 2.33 -21.20
N MET A 261 -4.37 1.26 -20.77
CA MET A 261 -3.25 0.67 -21.53
C MET A 261 -3.69 0.13 -22.89
N ILE A 262 -4.87 -0.50 -22.98
CA ILE A 262 -5.46 -0.90 -24.27
C ILE A 262 -5.66 0.31 -25.18
N GLY A 263 -6.22 1.41 -24.65
CA GLY A 263 -6.37 2.65 -25.43
C GLY A 263 -5.03 3.23 -25.90
N SER A 264 -3.95 3.09 -25.11
CA SER A 264 -2.59 3.45 -25.53
C SER A 264 -2.07 2.53 -26.65
N ALA A 265 -2.31 1.22 -26.55
CA ALA A 265 -1.93 0.24 -27.56
C ALA A 265 -2.67 0.45 -28.90
N GLU A 266 -3.97 0.79 -28.86
CA GLU A 266 -4.76 1.17 -30.04
C GLU A 266 -4.16 2.39 -30.76
N ALA A 267 -3.83 3.44 -30.00
CA ALA A 267 -3.12 4.61 -30.54
C ALA A 267 -1.72 4.22 -31.07
N GLY A 268 -1.04 3.26 -30.44
CA GLY A 268 0.21 2.68 -30.92
C GLY A 268 0.11 2.03 -32.31
N ILE A 269 -1.00 1.35 -32.61
CA ILE A 269 -1.25 0.82 -33.96
C ILE A 269 -1.37 1.97 -34.96
N HIS A 270 -2.15 3.01 -34.64
CA HIS A 270 -2.29 4.17 -35.52
C HIS A 270 -0.95 4.89 -35.75
N LEU A 271 -0.08 4.98 -34.73
CA LEU A 271 1.26 5.52 -34.86
C LEU A 271 2.11 4.66 -35.80
N ALA A 272 2.10 3.33 -35.61
CA ALA A 272 2.82 2.40 -36.48
C ALA A 272 2.35 2.47 -37.94
N GLU A 273 1.06 2.69 -38.17
CA GLU A 273 0.50 2.94 -39.51
C GLU A 273 0.93 4.31 -40.07
N LYS A 274 1.15 5.31 -39.22
CA LYS A 274 1.71 6.59 -39.66
C LYS A 274 3.20 6.52 -40.01
N GLU A 275 3.94 5.51 -39.57
CA GLU A 275 5.34 5.30 -39.94
C GLU A 275 5.56 4.89 -41.41
N TYR A 276 4.49 4.62 -42.16
CA TYR A 276 4.56 4.50 -43.63
C TYR A 276 4.72 5.84 -44.34
N TYR A 277 4.45 6.96 -43.67
CA TYR A 277 4.55 8.28 -44.26
C TYR A 277 5.89 8.95 -43.89
N PRO A 278 6.48 9.69 -44.84
CA PRO A 278 7.75 10.38 -44.62
C PRO A 278 7.56 11.56 -43.65
N ASP A 279 8.57 11.78 -42.82
CA ASP A 279 8.81 13.01 -42.10
C ASP A 279 9.60 13.98 -43.01
N PHE A 280 9.51 15.27 -42.72
CA PHE A 280 10.09 16.32 -43.55
C PHE A 280 11.09 17.13 -42.73
N THR A 281 12.29 17.33 -43.22
CA THR A 281 13.26 18.25 -42.61
C THR A 281 13.51 19.42 -43.53
N LEU A 282 13.22 20.63 -43.07
CA LEU A 282 13.55 21.86 -43.77
C LEU A 282 14.88 22.38 -43.25
N SER A 283 15.79 22.69 -44.16
CA SER A 283 17.12 23.19 -43.84
C SER A 283 17.41 24.46 -44.63
N ALA A 284 17.97 25.47 -43.97
CA ALA A 284 18.57 26.63 -44.60
C ALA A 284 20.07 26.61 -44.33
N ASN A 285 20.89 26.82 -45.34
CA ASN A 285 22.34 26.89 -45.23
C ASN A 285 22.90 28.16 -45.87
N LEU A 286 24.01 28.63 -45.30
CA LEU A 286 24.80 29.76 -45.75
C LEU A 286 26.26 29.29 -45.82
N SER A 287 26.79 29.25 -47.04
CA SER A 287 28.21 29.04 -47.28
C SER A 287 28.88 30.40 -47.46
N LYS A 288 29.72 30.77 -46.48
CA LYS A 288 30.56 31.96 -46.57
C LYS A 288 31.87 31.61 -47.24
N LYS A 289 32.10 32.18 -48.41
CA LYS A 289 33.36 32.06 -49.16
C LYS A 289 34.24 33.27 -48.86
N GLY A 290 35.56 33.06 -48.87
CA GLY A 290 36.53 34.15 -48.69
C GLY A 290 36.90 34.81 -50.02
N GLY A 291 37.69 35.89 -49.98
CA GLY A 291 38.23 36.52 -51.19
C GLY A 291 37.14 37.20 -52.03
N ASP A 292 37.22 37.06 -53.35
CA ASP A 292 36.26 37.64 -54.31
C ASP A 292 35.10 36.67 -54.67
N PHE A 293 35.00 35.53 -53.98
CA PHE A 293 33.94 34.54 -54.22
C PHE A 293 32.63 34.94 -53.52
N GLU A 294 31.51 34.81 -54.22
CA GLU A 294 30.19 35.11 -53.65
C GLU A 294 29.75 34.06 -52.63
N ASN A 295 29.07 34.52 -51.57
CA ASN A 295 28.42 33.65 -50.60
C ASN A 295 27.25 32.90 -51.26
N MET A 296 27.02 31.66 -50.83
CA MET A 296 25.89 30.87 -51.32
C MET A 296 24.87 30.67 -50.21
N VAL A 297 23.59 30.78 -50.56
CA VAL A 297 22.47 30.40 -49.69
C VAL A 297 21.74 29.24 -50.35
N GLY A 298 21.46 28.20 -49.56
CA GLY A 298 20.72 27.02 -50.01
C GLY A 298 19.53 26.73 -49.10
N PHE A 299 18.45 26.26 -49.71
CA PHE A 299 17.30 25.69 -49.02
C PHE A 299 17.14 24.24 -49.45
N THR A 300 17.06 23.33 -48.49
CA THR A 300 16.95 21.90 -48.74
C THR A 300 15.75 21.34 -47.99
N THR A 301 14.98 20.48 -48.66
CA THR A 301 13.97 19.65 -48.01
C THR A 301 14.44 18.19 -48.06
N THR A 302 14.55 17.56 -46.91
CA THR A 302 14.90 16.14 -46.79
C THR A 302 13.67 15.35 -46.39
N ILE A 303 13.44 14.21 -47.05
CA ILE A 303 12.35 13.27 -46.72
C ILE A 303 12.93 11.87 -46.50
N ASN A 304 12.48 11.17 -45.45
CA ASN A 304 12.81 9.77 -45.22
C ASN A 304 11.83 8.87 -45.99
N LEU A 305 12.33 8.13 -46.98
CA LEU A 305 11.53 7.19 -47.77
C LEU A 305 11.60 5.76 -47.18
N PRO A 306 10.48 5.15 -46.75
CA PRO A 306 10.47 3.81 -46.17
C PRO A 306 10.58 2.73 -47.26
N LEU A 307 11.78 2.54 -47.83
CA LEU A 307 12.03 1.53 -48.87
C LEU A 307 11.81 0.09 -48.37
N TYR A 308 12.02 -0.15 -47.07
CA TYR A 308 11.90 -1.46 -46.42
C TYR A 308 10.53 -1.66 -45.74
N TYR A 309 9.46 -1.01 -46.22
CA TYR A 309 8.15 -1.03 -45.57
C TYR A 309 7.57 -2.43 -45.32
N LYS A 310 7.94 -3.43 -46.13
CA LYS A 310 7.48 -4.83 -45.94
C LYS A 310 8.15 -5.53 -44.76
N SER A 311 9.42 -5.22 -44.47
CA SER A 311 10.19 -5.86 -43.40
C SER A 311 10.33 -5.00 -42.15
N LYS A 312 10.12 -3.68 -42.24
CA LYS A 312 10.18 -2.75 -41.10
C LYS A 312 8.80 -2.23 -40.70
N GLN A 313 8.19 -1.32 -41.46
CA GLN A 313 6.92 -0.69 -41.09
C GLN A 313 5.78 -1.70 -40.89
N ARG A 314 5.65 -2.70 -41.78
CA ARG A 314 4.65 -3.77 -41.65
C ARG A 314 4.84 -4.63 -40.41
N GLN A 315 6.09 -4.95 -40.08
CA GLN A 315 6.38 -5.71 -38.86
C GLN A 315 6.10 -4.86 -37.62
N GLY A 316 6.37 -3.55 -37.65
CA GLY A 316 5.98 -2.63 -36.58
C GLY A 316 4.46 -2.54 -36.36
N VAL A 317 3.65 -2.61 -37.42
CA VAL A 317 2.18 -2.71 -37.27
C VAL A 317 1.77 -4.06 -36.66
N TYR A 318 2.42 -5.16 -37.06
CA TYR A 318 2.14 -6.47 -36.46
C TYR A 318 2.57 -6.54 -34.99
N GLU A 319 3.70 -5.93 -34.64
CA GLU A 319 4.15 -5.76 -33.26
C GLU A 319 3.11 -4.97 -32.44
N ALA A 320 2.66 -3.82 -32.93
CA ALA A 320 1.65 -3.01 -32.25
C ALA A 320 0.32 -3.76 -32.06
N LYS A 321 -0.11 -4.57 -33.06
CA LYS A 321 -1.29 -5.43 -32.94
C LYS A 321 -1.11 -6.55 -31.91
N SER A 322 0.08 -7.12 -31.81
CA SER A 322 0.40 -8.11 -30.78
C SER A 322 0.38 -7.49 -29.38
N ILE A 323 0.89 -6.28 -29.22
CA ILE A 323 0.84 -5.53 -27.94
C ILE A 323 -0.62 -5.24 -27.55
N LEU A 324 -1.50 -4.88 -28.50
CA LEU A 324 -2.93 -4.75 -28.23
C LEU A 324 -3.54 -6.07 -27.75
N SER A 325 -3.26 -7.17 -28.46
CA SER A 325 -3.75 -8.50 -28.09
C SER A 325 -3.24 -8.95 -26.71
N GLU A 326 -2.00 -8.60 -26.34
CA GLU A 326 -1.44 -8.81 -25.00
C GLU A 326 -2.26 -8.05 -23.96
N GLY A 327 -2.51 -6.75 -24.17
CA GLY A 327 -3.33 -5.93 -23.27
C GLY A 327 -4.77 -6.43 -23.10
N GLU A 328 -5.40 -6.95 -24.16
CA GLU A 328 -6.74 -7.58 -24.09
C GLU A 328 -6.74 -8.84 -23.22
N HIS A 329 -5.70 -9.66 -23.32
CA HIS A 329 -5.53 -10.85 -22.49
C HIS A 329 -5.24 -10.50 -21.03
N GLU A 330 -4.41 -9.49 -20.76
CA GLU A 330 -4.18 -8.97 -19.41
C GLU A 330 -5.46 -8.40 -18.78
N LEU A 331 -6.28 -7.67 -19.54
CA LEU A 331 -7.57 -7.16 -19.07
C LEU A 331 -8.51 -8.31 -18.68
N LYS A 332 -8.55 -9.38 -19.49
CA LYS A 332 -9.35 -10.55 -19.18
C LYS A 332 -8.84 -11.26 -17.92
N ASP A 333 -7.53 -11.41 -17.79
CA ASP A 333 -6.90 -12.05 -16.63
C ASP A 333 -7.18 -11.27 -15.33
N ILE A 334 -7.00 -9.94 -15.33
CA ILE A 334 -7.28 -9.11 -14.14
C ILE A 334 -8.77 -9.16 -13.77
N LYS A 335 -9.69 -9.18 -14.74
CA LYS A 335 -11.13 -9.32 -14.46
C LYS A 335 -11.45 -10.68 -13.82
N LEU A 336 -10.79 -11.75 -14.24
CA LEU A 336 -10.94 -13.08 -13.63
C LEU A 336 -10.34 -13.11 -12.22
N MET A 337 -9.13 -12.59 -12.03
CA MET A 337 -8.47 -12.51 -10.72
C MET A 337 -9.30 -11.71 -9.71
N VAL A 338 -9.74 -10.50 -10.07
CA VAL A 338 -10.58 -9.66 -9.21
C VAL A 338 -11.87 -10.38 -8.84
N SER A 339 -12.55 -11.02 -9.80
CA SER A 339 -13.77 -11.78 -9.52
C SER A 339 -13.53 -12.96 -8.57
N SER A 340 -12.40 -13.66 -8.71
CA SER A 340 -12.00 -14.76 -7.83
C SER A 340 -11.71 -14.26 -6.42
N SER A 341 -10.94 -13.18 -6.29
CA SER A 341 -10.64 -12.55 -4.99
C SER A 341 -11.90 -12.03 -4.29
N ILE A 342 -12.86 -11.48 -5.02
CA ILE A 342 -14.15 -11.06 -4.44
C ILE A 342 -14.92 -12.28 -3.93
N ARG A 343 -15.02 -13.35 -4.71
CA ARG A 343 -15.71 -14.59 -4.28
C ARG A 343 -15.09 -15.19 -3.02
N ASP A 344 -13.76 -15.25 -2.96
CA ASP A 344 -13.03 -15.76 -1.81
C ASP A 344 -13.30 -14.92 -0.55
N ASN A 345 -13.08 -13.60 -0.61
CA ASN A 345 -13.28 -12.72 0.54
C ASN A 345 -14.77 -12.63 0.94
N TYR A 346 -15.69 -12.68 0.00
CA TYR A 346 -17.13 -12.73 0.30
C TYR A 346 -17.51 -14.02 1.03
N SER A 347 -16.98 -15.17 0.59
CA SER A 347 -17.16 -16.46 1.27
C SER A 347 -16.59 -16.44 2.69
N MET A 348 -15.39 -15.86 2.86
CA MET A 348 -14.77 -15.67 4.18
C MET A 348 -15.65 -14.80 5.09
N LEU A 349 -16.13 -13.66 4.60
CA LEU A 349 -17.01 -12.75 5.33
C LEU A 349 -18.29 -13.46 5.80
N GLN A 350 -18.96 -14.18 4.90
CA GLN A 350 -20.20 -14.90 5.21
C GLN A 350 -19.99 -16.04 6.21
N THR A 351 -18.90 -16.79 6.05
CA THR A 351 -18.56 -17.90 6.95
C THR A 351 -18.20 -17.39 8.33
N ALA A 352 -17.35 -16.36 8.42
CA ALA A 352 -16.96 -15.74 9.67
C ALA A 352 -18.19 -15.19 10.43
N GLY A 353 -19.11 -14.51 9.74
CA GLY A 353 -20.36 -14.02 10.35
C GLY A 353 -21.23 -15.14 10.94
N LYS A 354 -21.41 -16.25 10.23
CA LYS A 354 -22.16 -17.43 10.73
C LYS A 354 -21.49 -18.07 11.94
N LEU A 355 -20.15 -18.20 11.92
CA LEU A 355 -19.39 -18.76 13.04
C LEU A 355 -19.44 -17.84 14.26
N MET A 356 -19.31 -16.52 14.07
CA MET A 356 -19.48 -15.54 15.15
C MET A 356 -20.85 -15.69 15.83
N GLU A 357 -21.92 -15.82 15.05
CA GLU A 357 -23.27 -16.02 15.60
C GLU A 357 -23.38 -17.34 16.39
N LEU A 358 -22.81 -18.43 15.85
CA LEU A 358 -22.79 -19.74 16.51
C LEU A 358 -22.02 -19.70 17.84
N TYR A 359 -20.86 -19.03 17.89
CA TYR A 359 -20.09 -18.87 19.12
C TYR A 359 -20.84 -17.98 20.12
N ARG A 360 -21.31 -16.80 19.69
CA ARG A 360 -21.95 -15.79 20.55
C ARG A 360 -23.27 -16.28 21.15
N LYS A 361 -24.14 -16.91 20.35
CA LYS A 361 -25.49 -17.33 20.79
C LYS A 361 -25.56 -18.78 21.27
N GLY A 362 -24.63 -19.62 20.84
CA GLY A 362 -24.68 -21.06 21.04
C GLY A 362 -23.60 -21.57 21.99
N LEU A 363 -22.36 -21.62 21.51
CA LEU A 363 -21.28 -22.36 22.18
C LEU A 363 -20.82 -21.67 23.47
N ILE A 364 -20.53 -20.36 23.44
CA ILE A 364 -20.01 -19.65 24.62
C ILE A 364 -21.00 -19.72 25.80
N PRO A 365 -22.30 -19.38 25.66
CA PRO A 365 -23.23 -19.45 26.78
C PRO A 365 -23.42 -20.86 27.33
N LYS A 366 -23.50 -21.88 26.46
CA LYS A 366 -23.69 -23.28 26.87
C LYS A 366 -22.47 -23.85 27.57
N THR A 367 -21.27 -23.55 27.06
CA THR A 367 -20.01 -23.99 27.69
C THR A 367 -19.77 -23.26 29.02
N TYR A 368 -20.19 -22.01 29.14
CA TYR A 368 -20.18 -21.30 30.42
C TYR A 368 -21.09 -21.98 31.46
N GLN A 369 -22.33 -22.33 31.08
CA GLN A 369 -23.25 -23.06 31.96
C GLN A 369 -22.71 -24.43 32.38
N ASP A 370 -22.09 -25.17 31.45
CA ASP A 370 -21.46 -26.46 31.74
C ASP A 370 -20.24 -26.31 32.67
N PHE A 371 -19.42 -25.28 32.45
CA PHE A 371 -18.32 -24.93 33.36
C PHE A 371 -18.82 -24.62 34.78
N ASP A 372 -19.86 -23.79 34.91
CA ASP A 372 -20.41 -23.40 36.21
C ASP A 372 -21.01 -24.60 36.97
N ALA A 373 -21.73 -25.47 36.25
CA ALA A 373 -22.26 -26.72 36.81
C ALA A 373 -21.14 -27.67 37.24
N ALA A 374 -20.09 -27.83 36.42
CA ALA A 374 -18.92 -28.65 36.75
C ALA A 374 -18.18 -28.10 37.98
N LEU A 375 -18.02 -26.78 38.08
CA LEU A 375 -17.38 -26.12 39.22
C LEU A 375 -18.17 -26.35 40.52
N ALA A 376 -19.50 -26.20 40.49
CA ALA A 376 -20.36 -26.50 41.64
C ALA A 376 -20.27 -27.97 42.05
N GLY A 377 -20.23 -28.89 41.09
CA GLY A 377 -20.01 -30.31 41.32
C GLY A 377 -18.64 -30.61 41.96
N TYR A 378 -17.59 -29.92 41.51
CA TYR A 378 -16.23 -30.08 42.03
C TYR A 378 -16.11 -29.57 43.47
N VAL A 379 -16.69 -28.42 43.78
CA VAL A 379 -16.73 -27.89 45.16
C VAL A 379 -17.45 -28.85 46.11
N THR A 380 -18.49 -29.53 45.64
CA THR A 380 -19.23 -30.55 46.43
C THR A 380 -18.62 -31.95 46.38
N GLY A 381 -17.49 -32.14 45.67
CA GLY A 381 -16.79 -33.42 45.55
C GLY A 381 -17.49 -34.48 44.68
N LYS A 382 -18.45 -34.07 43.85
CA LYS A 382 -19.18 -34.94 42.93
C LYS A 382 -18.57 -35.02 41.52
N VAL A 383 -17.63 -34.12 41.21
CA VAL A 383 -16.96 -33.99 39.91
C VAL A 383 -15.45 -33.84 40.17
N GLU A 384 -14.62 -34.34 39.26
CA GLU A 384 -13.16 -34.26 39.32
C GLU A 384 -12.64 -32.92 38.76
N ALA A 385 -11.47 -32.45 39.23
CA ALA A 385 -10.88 -31.18 38.78
C ALA A 385 -10.65 -31.13 37.26
N ILE A 386 -10.29 -32.26 36.65
CA ILE A 386 -10.03 -32.36 35.20
C ILE A 386 -11.25 -31.97 34.38
N THR A 387 -12.47 -32.28 34.85
CA THR A 387 -13.70 -31.89 34.16
C THR A 387 -13.83 -30.37 34.16
N VAL A 388 -13.67 -29.72 35.31
CA VAL A 388 -13.73 -28.24 35.43
C VAL A 388 -12.68 -27.57 34.54
N ILE A 389 -11.43 -28.02 34.60
CA ILE A 389 -10.32 -27.50 33.79
C ILE A 389 -10.64 -27.64 32.30
N SER A 390 -11.14 -28.81 31.86
CA SER A 390 -11.49 -29.03 30.46
C SER A 390 -12.62 -28.12 29.95
N ARG A 391 -13.62 -27.82 30.80
CA ARG A 391 -14.72 -26.91 30.45
C ARG A 391 -14.26 -25.46 30.40
N LEU A 392 -13.42 -25.03 31.35
CA LEU A 392 -12.84 -23.70 31.34
C LEU A 392 -11.93 -23.47 30.12
N LYS A 393 -11.14 -24.49 29.75
CA LYS A 393 -10.33 -24.46 28.52
C LYS A 393 -11.20 -24.35 27.27
N SER A 394 -12.27 -25.13 27.18
CA SER A 394 -13.21 -25.05 26.05
C SER A 394 -13.85 -23.67 25.95
N LEU A 395 -14.21 -23.05 27.09
CA LEU A 395 -14.75 -21.69 27.14
C LEU A 395 -13.73 -20.66 26.62
N LEU A 396 -12.48 -20.75 27.07
CA LEU A 396 -11.37 -19.93 26.58
C LEU A 396 -11.23 -20.07 25.05
N ASP A 397 -11.15 -21.30 24.55
CA ASP A 397 -10.97 -21.59 23.13
C ASP A 397 -12.11 -20.97 22.29
N TYR A 398 -13.38 -21.08 22.72
CA TYR A 398 -14.51 -20.49 22.00
C TYR A 398 -14.54 -18.95 22.02
N GLU A 399 -14.10 -18.32 23.13
CA GLU A 399 -13.98 -16.87 23.18
C GLU A 399 -12.88 -16.35 22.25
N LEU A 400 -11.72 -17.03 22.20
CA LEU A 400 -10.64 -16.71 21.27
C LEU A 400 -11.08 -16.89 19.81
N LEU A 401 -11.74 -18.02 19.50
CA LEU A 401 -12.26 -18.30 18.15
C LEU A 401 -13.29 -17.27 17.70
N TYR A 402 -14.15 -16.80 18.60
CA TYR A 402 -15.11 -15.74 18.27
C TYR A 402 -14.40 -14.46 17.78
N TRP A 403 -13.38 -13.99 18.51
CA TRP A 403 -12.65 -12.78 18.14
C TRP A 403 -11.76 -12.97 16.91
N GLU A 404 -11.23 -14.17 16.69
CA GLU A 404 -10.54 -14.51 15.45
C GLU A 404 -11.48 -14.42 14.24
N GLN A 405 -12.71 -14.93 14.36
CA GLN A 405 -13.70 -14.81 13.30
C GLN A 405 -14.16 -13.36 13.09
N PHE A 406 -14.30 -12.58 14.16
CA PHE A 406 -14.56 -11.14 14.07
C PHE A 406 -13.49 -10.43 13.21
N VAL A 407 -12.22 -10.63 13.53
CA VAL A 407 -11.13 -10.00 12.79
C VAL A 407 -11.02 -10.53 11.36
N THR A 408 -11.26 -11.83 11.14
CA THR A 408 -11.33 -12.41 9.80
C THR A 408 -12.40 -11.73 8.94
N ARG A 409 -13.57 -11.45 9.51
CA ARG A 409 -14.67 -10.75 8.85
C ARG A 409 -14.29 -9.31 8.49
N GLU A 410 -13.76 -8.54 9.44
CA GLU A 410 -13.39 -7.14 9.21
C GLU A 410 -12.24 -7.00 8.19
N LYS A 411 -11.29 -7.93 8.19
CA LYS A 411 -10.23 -8.00 7.17
C LYS A 411 -10.78 -8.32 5.78
N ALA A 412 -11.74 -9.24 5.68
CA ALA A 412 -12.40 -9.55 4.42
C ALA A 412 -13.17 -8.32 3.87
N ILE A 413 -13.85 -7.56 4.73
CA ILE A 413 -14.50 -6.29 4.36
C ILE A 413 -13.48 -5.30 3.79
N ALA A 414 -12.37 -5.06 4.50
CA ALA A 414 -11.34 -4.14 4.05
C ALA A 414 -10.76 -4.50 2.66
N ARG A 415 -10.61 -5.80 2.37
CA ARG A 415 -10.16 -6.30 1.07
C ARG A 415 -11.23 -6.11 -0.02
N LEU A 416 -12.49 -6.38 0.28
CA LEU A 416 -13.60 -6.18 -0.66
C LEU A 416 -13.75 -4.70 -1.04
N GLU A 417 -13.64 -3.79 -0.07
CA GLU A 417 -13.63 -2.33 -0.33
C GLU A 417 -12.47 -1.93 -1.27
N SER A 418 -11.27 -2.49 -1.05
CA SER A 418 -10.13 -2.23 -1.92
C SER A 418 -10.30 -2.79 -3.33
N LEU A 419 -10.94 -3.95 -3.49
CA LEU A 419 -11.16 -4.60 -4.79
C LEU A 419 -12.28 -3.92 -5.60
N THR A 420 -13.27 -3.34 -4.94
CA THR A 420 -14.42 -2.71 -5.59
C THR A 420 -14.21 -1.23 -5.93
N GLY A 421 -13.11 -0.62 -5.51
CA GLY A 421 -12.81 0.77 -5.81
C GLY A 421 -13.47 1.78 -4.86
N SER A 422 -14.09 1.34 -3.78
CA SER A 422 -14.88 2.19 -2.88
C SER A 422 -14.23 2.35 -1.51
N PRO A 423 -13.55 3.48 -1.23
CA PRO A 423 -12.99 3.76 0.08
C PRO A 423 -14.11 4.18 1.04
N GLY A 424 -14.76 3.23 1.71
CA GLY A 424 -15.49 3.50 2.95
C GLY A 424 -16.79 4.31 2.86
N ASP A 425 -17.32 4.65 1.68
CA ASP A 425 -18.70 5.18 1.55
C ASP A 425 -19.76 4.13 1.95
N PHE A 426 -19.34 2.87 2.10
CA PHE A 426 -20.19 1.77 2.53
C PHE A 426 -20.27 1.60 4.06
N ALA A 427 -19.49 2.37 4.82
CA ALA A 427 -19.51 2.39 6.29
C ALA A 427 -20.05 3.70 6.88
N SER A 428 -20.50 4.65 6.05
CA SER A 428 -21.02 5.95 6.48
C SER A 428 -22.48 6.19 6.06
N THR A 429 -23.38 5.33 6.52
CA THR A 429 -24.76 5.79 6.79
C THR A 429 -25.09 5.59 8.26
N PRO A 430 -24.80 6.59 9.11
CA PRO A 430 -25.53 6.71 10.36
C PRO A 430 -26.96 7.13 9.99
N ARG A 431 -27.95 6.30 10.33
CA ARG A 431 -29.32 6.78 10.56
C ARG A 431 -29.54 6.92 12.05
#